data_AF-A0A2Z6AC32-F1
#
_entry.id   AF-A0A2Z6AC32-F1
#
_cell.length_a   1.000
_cell.length_b   1.000
_cell.length_c   1.000
_cell.angle_alpha   90.00
_cell.angle_beta   90.00
_cell.angle_gamma   90.00
#
_symmetry.space_group_name_H-M   'P 1'
#
loop_
_entity.id
_entity.type
_entity.pdbx_description
1 polymer ?
#
loop_
_entity_poly.entity_id
_entity_poly.type
_entity_poly.pdbx_seq_one_letter_code
_entity_poly.pdbx_strand_id
1 'polypeptide(L)' 'MARQEVLDMLTILHETNEETIRSPRARAVAARHLMSVYEALGKA' A
#
# COMPACT_ATOMS: atom_id res chain seq x y z
N MET A 1 17.78 -1.25 1.65
CA MET A 1 16.89 -1.27 0.48
C MET A 1 16.81 0.13 -0.09
N ALA A 2 16.77 0.26 -1.41
CA ALA A 2 16.60 1.56 -2.05
C ALA A 2 15.16 2.05 -1.82
N ARG A 3 14.95 3.36 -1.62
CA ARG A 3 13.60 3.94 -1.43
C ARG A 3 12.64 3.53 -2.54
N GLN A 4 13.12 3.47 -3.78
CA GLN A 4 12.33 3.04 -4.93
C GLN A 4 11.84 1.60 -4.83
N GLU A 5 12.71 0.68 -4.40
CA GLU A 5 12.39 -0.74 -4.22
C GLU A 5 11.23 -0.92 -3.22
N VAL A 6 11.20 -0.13 -2.14
CA VAL A 6 10.11 -0.15 -1.16
C VAL A 6 8.80 0.37 -1.76
N LEU A 7 8.85 1.44 -2.57
CA LEU A 7 7.66 1.98 -3.24
C LEU A 7 7.09 0.98 -4.27
N ASP A 8 7.95 0.27 -4.98
CA ASP A 8 7.55 -0.75 -5.93
C ASP A 8 6.86 -1.93 -5.20
N MET A 9 7.44 -2.38 -4.07
CA MET A 9 6.82 -3.41 -3.23
C MET A 9 5.46 -2.99 -2.66
N LEU A 10 5.30 -1.73 -2.24
CA LEU A 10 4.02 -1.20 -1.75
C LEU A 10 2.98 -1.11 -2.87
N THR A 11 3.40 -0.88 -4.12
CA THR A 11 2.53 -0.87 -5.28
C THR A 11 1.98 -2.26 -5.55
N ILE A 12 2.87 -3.26 -5.60
CA ILE A 12 2.49 -4.66 -5.77
C ILE A 12 1.54 -5.12 -4.64
N LEU A 13 1.80 -4.70 -3.40
CA LEU A 13 0.92 -5.02 -2.26
C LEU A 13 -0.45 -4.36 -2.39
N HIS A 14 -0.54 -3.14 -2.91
CA HIS A 14 -1.82 -2.49 -3.18
C HIS A 14 -2.65 -3.26 -4.20
N GLU A 15 -2.05 -3.61 -5.34
CA GLU A 15 -2.69 -4.39 -6.40
C GLU A 15 -3.17 -5.74 -5.89
N THR A 16 -2.31 -6.46 -5.16
CA THR A 16 -2.65 -7.74 -4.55
C THR A 16 -3.84 -7.61 -3.59
N ASN A 17 -3.91 -6.53 -2.81
CA ASN A 17 -5.03 -6.29 -1.89
C ASN A 17 -6.35 -6.02 -2.65
N GLU A 18 -6.32 -5.31 -3.76
CA GLU A 18 -7.51 -5.06 -4.58
C GLU A 18 -8.08 -6.37 -5.16
N GLU A 19 -7.20 -7.29 -5.59
CA GLU A 19 -7.60 -8.57 -6.16
C GLU A 19 -8.06 -9.59 -5.10
N THR A 20 -7.44 -9.60 -3.92
CA THR A 20 -7.62 -10.69 -2.94
C THR A 20 -8.57 -10.34 -1.81
N ILE A 21 -8.69 -9.06 -1.42
CA ILE A 21 -9.55 -8.66 -0.30
C ILE A 21 -11.00 -8.52 -0.75
N ARG A 22 -11.79 -9.56 -0.46
CA ARG A 22 -13.22 -9.62 -0.78
C ARG A 22 -14.07 -8.65 0.03
N SER A 23 -13.69 -8.38 1.28
CA SER A 23 -14.44 -7.47 2.16
C SER A 23 -14.19 -6.00 1.78
N PRO A 24 -15.21 -5.24 1.35
CA PRO A 24 -15.03 -3.83 0.96
C PRO A 24 -14.46 -2.99 2.11
N ARG A 25 -14.88 -3.28 3.35
CA ARG A 25 -14.38 -2.59 4.55
C ARG A 25 -12.91 -2.87 4.78
N ALA A 26 -12.50 -4.14 4.70
CA ALA A 26 -11.11 -4.51 4.91
C ALA A 26 -10.21 -3.90 3.82
N ARG A 27 -10.68 -3.87 2.58
CA ARG A 27 -9.96 -3.26 1.45
C ARG A 27 -9.74 -1.75 1.67
N ALA A 28 -10.78 -1.03 2.10
CA ALA A 28 -10.68 0.39 2.43
C ALA A 28 -9.73 0.67 3.62
N VAL A 29 -9.65 -0.24 4.59
CA VAL A 29 -8.68 -0.13 5.70
C VAL A 29 -7.25 -0.35 5.20
N ALA A 30 -7.02 -1.39 4.38
CA ALA A 30 -5.71 -1.68 3.79
C ALA A 30 -5.21 -0.52 2.92
N ALA A 31 -6.06 0.05 2.06
CA ALA A 31 -5.73 1.19 1.21
C ALA A 31 -5.32 2.43 2.04
N ARG A 32 -6.04 2.73 3.13
CA ARG A 32 -5.67 3.84 4.04
C ARG A 32 -4.30 3.63 4.68
N HIS A 33 -4.00 2.43 5.15
CA HIS A 33 -2.70 2.14 5.75
C HIS A 33 -1.56 2.27 4.73
N LEU A 34 -1.76 1.78 3.50
CA LEU A 34 -0.80 1.95 2.42
C LEU A 34 -0.53 3.43 2.10
N MET A 35 -1.58 4.26 1.99
CA MET A 35 -1.43 5.71 1.81
C MET A 35 -0.62 6.36 2.94
N SER A 36 -0.87 6.00 4.19
CA SER A 36 -0.09 6.53 5.33
C SER A 36 1.39 6.19 5.22
N VAL A 37 1.73 4.99 4.75
CA VAL A 37 3.13 4.58 4.51
C VAL A 37 3.74 5.37 3.34
N TYR A 38 3.01 5.54 2.23
CA TYR A 38 3.45 6.36 1.10
C TYR A 38 3.75 7.80 1.52
N GLU A 39 2.87 8.41 2.33
CA GLU A 39 3.10 9.76 2.84
C GLU A 39 4.35 9.84 3.73
N ALA A 40 4.55 8.85 4.61
CA ALA A 40 5.70 8.81 5.49
C ALA A 40 7.02 8.67 4.69
N LEU A 41 7.03 7.85 3.64
CA LEU A 41 8.17 7.70 2.73
C LEU A 41 8.34 8.89 1.78
N GLY A 42 7.25 9.60 1.45
CA GLY A 42 7.21 10.80 0.63
C GLY A 42 7.78 12.04 1.32
N LYS A 43 7.56 12.14 2.63
CA LYS A 43 8.02 13.25 3.49
C LYS A 43 9.45 13.05 4.03
N ALA A 44 10.06 11.88 3.80
CA ALA A 44 11.39 11.51 4.25
C ALA A 44 12.46 11.67 3.16
#